data_AF-A0A3E2N9H3-F1
#
_entry.id   AF-A0A3E2N9H3-F1
#
_cell.length_a   1.000
_cell.length_b   1.000
_cell.length_c   1.000
_cell.angle_alpha   90.00
_cell.angle_beta   90.00
_cell.angle_gamma   90.00
#
_symmetry.space_group_name_H-M   'P 1'
#
loop_
_entity.id
_entity.type
_entity.pdbx_description
1 polymer ?
#
loop_
_entity_poly.entity_id
_entity_poly.type
_entity_poly.pdbx_seq_one_letter_code
_entity_poly.pdbx_strand_id
1 'polypeptide(L)' 'MKKFAKNLLFILGLLFLLLFLVLIIYEYYLLKSRLLVVPDLIFASFLLSGILFLIPGISCMAVSYVLKRKELKS' A
#
# COMPACT_ATOMS: atom_id res chain seq x y z
N MET A 1 -11.52 18.57 13.86
CA MET A 1 -11.78 17.62 12.75
C MET A 1 -10.59 17.41 11.80
N LYS A 2 -9.95 18.46 11.23
CA LYS A 2 -8.85 18.32 10.23
C LYS A 2 -7.62 17.53 10.71
N LYS A 3 -7.17 17.74 11.96
CA LYS A 3 -6.05 16.99 12.59
C LYS A 3 -6.32 15.48 12.69
N PHE A 4 -7.57 15.10 12.98
CA PHE A 4 -7.99 13.71 13.13
C PHE A 4 -8.01 12.99 11.79
N ALA A 5 -8.59 13.60 10.75
CA ALA A 5 -8.62 13.03 9.40
C ALA A 5 -7.22 12.77 8.83
N LYS A 6 -6.27 13.67 9.11
CA LYS A 6 -4.87 13.54 8.68
C LYS A 6 -4.14 12.37 9.35
N ASN A 7 -4.31 12.21 10.67
CA ASN A 7 -3.75 11.06 11.38
C ASN A 7 -4.39 9.75 10.90
N LEU A 8 -5.71 9.76 10.69
CA LEU A 8 -6.43 8.59 10.19
C LEU A 8 -5.99 8.20 8.78
N LEU A 9 -5.85 9.15 7.86
CA LEU A 9 -5.29 8.92 6.51
C LEU A 9 -3.84 8.42 6.54
N PHE A 10 -3.03 8.92 7.47
CA PHE A 10 -1.65 8.47 7.62
C PHE A 10 -1.58 7.02 8.11
N ILE A 11 -2.35 6.67 9.15
CA ILE A 11 -2.46 5.30 9.68
C ILE A 11 -3.00 4.37 8.59
N LEU A 12 -4.02 4.80 7.85
CA LEU A 12 -4.61 4.02 6.76
C LEU A 12 -3.59 3.77 5.65
N GLY A 13 -2.84 4.79 5.23
CA GLY A 13 -1.78 4.64 4.23
C GLY A 13 -0.66 3.68 4.69
N LEU A 14 -0.30 3.73 5.97
CA LEU A 14 0.70 2.83 6.57
C LEU A 14 0.19 1.39 6.65
N LEU A 15 -1.10 1.20 6.96
CA LEU A 15 -1.77 -0.11 6.95
C LEU A 15 -1.79 -0.71 5.53
N PHE A 16 -2.11 0.09 4.51
CA PHE A 16 -2.10 -0.33 3.11
C PHE A 16 -0.70 -0.77 2.65
N LEU A 17 0.33 -0.02 3.03
CA LEU A 17 1.74 -0.37 2.77
C LEU A 17 2.15 -1.66 3.47
N LEU A 18 1.73 -1.86 4.73
CA LEU A 18 2.00 -3.07 5.48
C LEU A 18 1.34 -4.29 4.82
N LEU A 19 0.06 -4.17 4.45
CA LEU A 19 -0.69 -5.22 3.76
C LEU A 19 -0.05 -5.59 2.42
N PHE A 20 0.38 -4.59 1.65
CA PHE A 20 1.11 -4.82 0.41
C PHE A 20 2.41 -5.61 0.64
N LEU A 21 3.17 -5.27 1.68
CA LEU A 21 4.41 -5.95 2.02
C LEU A 21 4.18 -7.41 2.44
N VAL A 22 3.16 -7.66 3.26
CA VAL A 22 2.75 -9.01 3.66
C VAL A 22 2.33 -9.83 2.43
N LEU A 23 1.58 -9.22 1.51
CA LEU A 23 1.13 -9.90 0.28
C LEU A 23 2.31 -10.30 -0.61
N ILE A 24 3.28 -9.41 -0.80
CA ILE A 24 4.50 -9.71 -1.56
C ILE A 24 5.30 -10.84 -0.90
N ILE A 25 5.46 -10.79 0.42
CA ILE A 25 6.17 -11.85 1.15
C ILE A 25 5.43 -13.17 1.00
N TYR A 26 4.11 -13.18 1.11
CA TYR A 26 3.29 -14.38 0.95
C TYR A 26 3.43 -14.97 -0.46
N GLU A 27 3.28 -14.15 -1.50
CA GLU A 27 3.48 -14.55 -2.90
C GLU A 27 4.91 -15.08 -3.13
N TYR A 28 5.92 -14.45 -2.53
CA TYR A 28 7.31 -14.91 -2.62
C TYR A 28 7.53 -16.27 -1.97
N TYR A 29 6.98 -16.51 -0.76
CA TYR A 29 7.05 -17.82 -0.12
C TYR A 29 6.27 -18.88 -0.90
N LEU A 30 5.11 -18.51 -1.46
CA LEU A 30 4.31 -19.38 -2.32
C LEU A 30 5.12 -19.79 -3.56
N LEU A 31 5.73 -18.84 -4.26
CA LEU A 31 6.62 -19.07 -5.42
C LEU A 31 7.80 -19.98 -5.04
N LYS A 32 8.44 -19.74 -3.90
CA LYS A 32 9.53 -20.57 -3.39
C LYS A 32 9.10 -22.01 -3.11
N SER A 33 7.87 -22.21 -2.63
CA SER A 33 7.31 -23.53 -2.34
C SER A 33 6.79 -24.27 -3.56
N ARG A 34 6.32 -23.54 -4.58
CA ARG A 34 5.74 -24.07 -5.82
C ARG A 34 6.65 -23.72 -6.99
N LEU A 35 7.70 -24.52 -7.18
CA LEU A 35 8.70 -24.39 -8.27
C LEU A 35 8.11 -24.42 -9.70
N LEU A 36 6.80 -24.66 -9.89
CA LEU A 36 6.20 -25.03 -11.19
C LEU A 36 4.73 -24.59 -11.37
N VAL A 37 4.24 -23.54 -10.72
CA VAL A 37 2.86 -23.05 -10.94
C VAL A 37 2.87 -21.67 -11.59
N VAL A 38 2.72 -21.69 -12.92
CA VAL A 38 2.34 -20.60 -13.85
C VAL A 38 2.86 -19.20 -13.46
N PRO A 39 4.01 -18.76 -13.99
CA PRO A 39 4.56 -17.42 -13.70
C PRO A 39 3.58 -16.28 -14.05
N ASP A 40 2.73 -16.46 -15.06
CA ASP A 40 1.75 -15.46 -15.49
C ASP A 40 0.73 -15.10 -14.39
N LEU A 41 0.30 -16.07 -13.60
CA LEU A 41 -0.67 -15.82 -12.51
C LEU A 41 -0.05 -14.96 -11.41
N ILE A 42 1.25 -15.13 -11.17
CA ILE A 42 2.01 -14.43 -10.12
C ILE A 42 2.34 -13.00 -10.57
N PHE A 43 2.70 -12.80 -11.83
CA PHE A 43 2.85 -11.45 -12.39
C PHE A 43 1.54 -10.67 -12.37
N ALA A 44 0.42 -11.32 -12.71
CA ALA A 44 -0.90 -10.70 -12.64
C ALA A 44 -1.29 -10.37 -11.17
N SER A 45 -1.07 -11.28 -10.23
CA SER A 45 -1.36 -11.08 -8.80
C SER A 45 -0.50 -9.94 -8.21
N PHE A 46 0.79 -9.90 -8.57
CA PHE A 46 1.70 -8.85 -8.16
C PHE A 46 1.28 -7.47 -8.69
N LEU A 47 0.98 -7.37 -9.99
CA LEU A 47 0.48 -6.14 -10.62
C LEU A 47 -0.84 -5.68 -9.98
N LEU A 48 -1.77 -6.61 -9.74
CA LEU A 48 -3.04 -6.33 -9.10
C LEU A 48 -2.86 -5.82 -7.66
N SER A 49 -1.94 -6.43 -6.90
CA SER A 49 -1.63 -6.01 -5.53
C SER A 49 -1.05 -4.60 -5.48
N GLY A 50 -0.22 -4.23 -6.46
CA GLY A 50 0.31 -2.87 -6.60
C GLY A 50 -0.81 -1.86 -6.84
N ILE A 51 -1.72 -2.16 -7.75
CA ILE A 51 -2.84 -1.27 -8.08
C ILE A 51 -3.80 -1.13 -6.88
N LEU A 52 -4.10 -2.24 -6.19
CA LEU A 52 -5.10 -2.28 -5.11
C LEU A 52 -4.59 -1.75 -3.77
N PHE A 53 -3.30 -1.89 -3.45
CA PHE A 53 -2.79 -1.57 -2.12
C PHE A 53 -1.68 -0.51 -2.12
N LEU A 54 -0.77 -0.53 -3.11
CA LEU A 54 0.32 0.45 -3.18
C LEU A 54 -0.20 1.85 -3.57
N ILE A 55 -1.01 1.95 -4.64
CA ILE A 55 -1.52 3.24 -5.14
C ILE A 55 -2.39 3.95 -4.08
N PRO A 56 -3.36 3.28 -3.43
CA PRO A 56 -4.16 3.92 -2.40
C PRO A 56 -3.34 4.28 -1.16
N GLY A 57 -2.36 3.45 -0.78
CA GLY A 57 -1.46 3.72 0.34
C GLY A 57 -0.63 4.98 0.14
N ILE A 58 0.01 5.13 -1.04
CA ILE A 58 0.77 6.33 -1.42
C ILE A 58 -0.14 7.54 -1.51
N SER A 59 -1.33 7.40 -2.09
CA SER A 59 -2.30 8.49 -2.23
C SER A 59 -2.76 9.01 -0.85
N CYS A 60 -3.07 8.12 0.09
CA CYS A 60 -3.46 8.49 1.45
C CYS A 60 -2.33 9.23 2.18
N MET A 61 -1.09 8.74 2.06
CA MET A 61 0.08 9.43 2.63
C MET A 61 0.30 10.80 1.98
N ALA A 62 0.24 10.90 0.66
CA ALA A 62 0.43 12.17 -0.07
C ALA A 62 -0.62 13.22 0.34
N VAL A 63 -1.89 12.83 0.44
CA VAL A 63 -2.96 13.72 0.92
C VAL A 63 -2.72 14.16 2.36
N SER A 64 -2.28 13.24 3.23
CA SER A 64 -1.91 13.56 4.62
C SER A 64 -0.75 14.58 4.68
N TYR A 65 0.26 14.44 3.82
CA TYR A 65 1.38 15.38 3.70
C TYR A 65 0.95 16.76 3.17
N VAL A 66 0.10 16.82 2.14
CA VAL A 66 -0.42 18.09 1.61
C VAL A 66 -1.25 18.82 2.66
N LEU A 67 -2.09 18.10 3.42
CA LEU A 67 -2.83 18.65 4.55
C LEU A 67 -1.88 19.17 5.64
N LYS A 68 -0.80 18.43 5.95
CA LYS A 68 0.24 18.89 6.89
C LYS A 68 0.91 20.20 6.45
N ARG A 69 1.21 20.32 5.15
CA ARG A 69 1.92 21.47 4.59
C ARG A 69 1.04 22.74 4.56
N LYS A 70 -0.27 22.59 4.34
CA LYS A 70 -1.22 23.71 4.35
C LYS A 70 -1.44 24.29 5.75
N GLU A 71 -1.36 23.47 6.81
CA GLU A 71 -1.41 23.95 8.20
C GLU A 71 -0.17 24.75 8.61
N LEU A 72 0.99 24.48 8.01
CA LEU A 72 2.27 25.13 8.35
C LEU A 72 2.49 26.47 7.63
N LYS A 73 1.67 26.79 6.63
CA LYS A 73 1.71 28.04 5.87
C LYS A 73 0.61 29.05 6.28
N SER A 74 -0.29 28.64 7.18
CA SER A 74 -1.35 29.48 7.75
C SER A 74 -0.96 29.93 9.14
#